data_AF-A0AAP4BUD0-F1
#
_entry.id   AF-A0AAP4BUD0-F1
#
_cell.length_a   1.000
_cell.length_b   1.000
_cell.length_c   1.000
_cell.angle_alpha   90.00
_cell.angle_beta   90.00
_cell.angle_gamma   90.00
#
_symmetry.space_group_name_H-M   'P 1'
#
loop_
_entity.id
_entity.type
_entity.pdbx_description
1 polymer ?
#
loop_
_entity_poly.entity_id
_entity_poly.type
_entity_poly.pdbx_seq_one_letter_code
_entity_poly.pdbx_strand_id
1 'polypeptide(L)'
;MHSSDNTEGLNADRLPAPKFQFGWYLACIAVIVATLGFIWLNWHAVPDPMPTHFNASGQADGFSEKSFPAVIAHVAVGPAITTAVCAGAGGLVVGIARQTKNGLQDKPERSINRQRLMAQLMQPMLGKFSFALVAVLLVGITAGLFGLSVVGTGAASIWLLIGAILAVAVGIVLRSAQIMQELDKRYPPDDPRDKLKYGLFYHNPDDPRIWVELEAGMNITLNFAHRSAWWIAGIFAAFVLAMVVLPIIVA
;
A
#
# COMPACT_ATOMS: atom_id res chain seq x y z
N MET A 1 29.58 -44.32 8.99
CA MET A 1 30.06 -43.03 8.45
C MET A 1 28.83 -42.16 8.25
N HIS A 2 28.33 -41.55 9.33
CA HIS A 2 27.18 -40.63 9.28
C HIS A 2 27.76 -39.22 9.15
N SER A 3 27.52 -38.59 8.00
CA SER A 3 27.75 -37.17 7.81
C SER A 3 26.71 -36.42 8.64
N SER A 4 27.09 -36.01 9.85
CA SER A 4 26.31 -35.04 10.63
C SER A 4 26.29 -33.73 9.87
N ASP A 5 25.08 -33.33 9.52
CA ASP A 5 24.71 -32.13 8.80
C ASP A 5 25.24 -30.88 9.53
N ASN A 6 26.29 -30.26 8.99
CA ASN A 6 26.90 -29.02 9.50
C ASN A 6 26.05 -27.78 9.14
N THR A 7 24.72 -27.88 9.24
CA THR A 7 23.78 -26.80 8.93
C THR A 7 23.47 -25.90 10.13
N GLU A 8 23.88 -26.29 11.35
CA GLU A 8 23.65 -25.48 12.56
C GLU A 8 24.51 -24.21 12.61
N GLY A 9 25.74 -24.24 12.06
CA GLY A 9 26.64 -23.07 12.03
C GLY A 9 26.26 -21.99 11.00
N LEU A 10 25.63 -22.37 9.88
CA LEU A 10 25.23 -21.45 8.79
C LEU A 10 23.91 -20.71 9.07
N ASN A 11 23.15 -21.09 10.10
CA ASN A 11 21.87 -20.46 10.40
C ASN A 11 21.92 -19.49 11.60
N ALA A 12 23.04 -19.44 12.33
CA ALA A 12 23.16 -18.65 13.57
C ALA A 12 23.06 -17.12 13.34
N ASP A 13 23.51 -16.62 12.19
CA ASP A 13 23.51 -15.19 11.87
C ASP A 13 22.27 -14.72 11.07
N ARG A 14 21.33 -15.63 10.77
CA ARG A 14 20.17 -15.29 9.93
C ARG A 14 19.02 -14.71 10.77
N LEU A 15 18.53 -13.54 10.39
CA LEU A 15 17.34 -12.94 10.97
C LEU A 15 16.13 -13.87 10.82
N PRO A 16 15.21 -13.92 11.79
CA PRO A 16 14.02 -14.77 11.69
C PRO A 16 13.16 -14.38 10.48
N ALA A 17 12.47 -15.36 9.90
CA ALA A 17 11.55 -15.10 8.81
C ALA A 17 10.46 -14.10 9.24
N PRO A 18 10.11 -13.11 8.39
CA PRO A 18 9.10 -12.13 8.74
C PRO A 18 7.74 -12.81 8.97
N LYS A 19 6.99 -12.24 9.91
CA LYS A 19 5.63 -12.64 10.24
C LYS A 19 4.67 -11.60 9.68
N PHE A 20 3.59 -12.09 9.06
CA PHE A 20 2.51 -11.23 8.62
C PHE A 20 1.77 -10.68 9.84
N GLN A 21 1.52 -9.37 9.87
CA GLN A 21 0.87 -8.70 11.00
C GLN A 21 -0.65 -8.62 10.79
N PHE A 22 -1.35 -9.71 11.08
CA PHE A 22 -2.82 -9.78 10.95
C PHE A 22 -3.55 -8.74 11.79
N GLY A 23 -3.02 -8.35 12.94
CA GLY A 23 -3.70 -7.48 13.90
C GLY A 23 -4.20 -6.16 13.30
N TRP A 24 -3.40 -5.52 12.43
CA TRP A 24 -3.80 -4.25 11.80
C TRP A 24 -4.94 -4.42 10.78
N TYR A 25 -4.91 -5.49 9.99
CA TYR A 25 -5.97 -5.75 9.01
C TYR A 25 -7.27 -6.21 9.69
N LEU A 26 -7.17 -6.95 10.80
CA LEU A 26 -8.32 -7.23 11.66
C LEU A 26 -8.86 -5.95 12.29
N ALA A 27 -8.00 -4.99 12.67
CA ALA A 27 -8.45 -3.68 13.13
C ALA A 27 -9.19 -2.90 12.03
N CYS A 28 -8.74 -2.96 10.77
CA CYS A 28 -9.46 -2.39 9.63
C CYS A 28 -10.86 -3.01 9.49
N ILE A 29 -10.98 -4.33 9.56
CA ILE A 29 -12.28 -5.02 9.50
C ILE A 29 -13.15 -4.62 10.69
N ALA A 30 -12.58 -4.57 11.90
CA ALA A 30 -13.30 -4.19 13.10
C ALA A 30 -13.86 -2.77 13.03
N VAL A 31 -13.09 -1.80 12.52
CA VAL A 31 -13.59 -0.41 12.38
C VAL A 31 -14.66 -0.28 11.30
N ILE A 32 -14.60 -1.06 10.21
CA ILE A 32 -15.67 -1.13 9.21
C ILE A 32 -16.96 -1.65 9.86
N VAL A 33 -16.87 -2.77 10.59
CA VAL A 33 -18.02 -3.37 11.29
C VAL A 33 -18.58 -2.43 12.35
N ALA A 34 -17.71 -1.76 13.12
CA ALA A 34 -18.11 -0.77 14.11
C ALA A 34 -18.84 0.43 13.47
N THR A 35 -18.37 0.89 12.30
CA THR A 35 -19.01 1.99 11.55
C THR A 35 -20.40 1.58 11.05
N LEU A 36 -20.54 0.37 10.50
CA LEU A 36 -21.85 -0.17 10.11
C LEU A 36 -22.79 -0.31 11.32
N GLY A 37 -22.28 -0.77 12.46
CA GLY A 37 -23.02 -0.84 13.71
C GLY A 37 -23.47 0.53 14.19
N PHE A 38 -22.60 1.55 14.12
CA PHE A 38 -22.94 2.93 14.42
C PHE A 38 -24.07 3.45 13.51
N ILE A 39 -23.99 3.20 12.19
CA ILE A 39 -25.04 3.61 11.25
C ILE A 39 -26.36 2.88 11.53
N TRP A 40 -26.31 1.58 11.86
CA TRP A 40 -27.48 0.80 12.24
C TRP A 40 -28.19 1.37 13.48
N LEU A 41 -27.42 1.70 14.52
CA LEU A 41 -27.97 2.33 15.74
C LEU A 41 -28.59 3.71 15.45
N ASN A 42 -28.11 4.40 14.42
CA ASN A 42 -28.59 5.70 13.99
C ASN A 42 -29.41 5.64 12.69
N TRP A 43 -30.04 4.49 12.40
CA TRP A 43 -30.73 4.26 11.12
C TRP A 43 -31.81 5.31 10.82
N HIS A 44 -32.48 5.80 11.85
CA HIS A 44 -33.50 6.86 11.74
C HIS A 44 -32.95 8.17 11.16
N ALA A 45 -31.67 8.47 11.38
CA ALA A 45 -31.01 9.68 10.90
C ALA A 45 -30.39 9.53 9.50
N VAL A 46 -30.33 8.30 8.96
CA VAL A 46 -29.86 8.06 7.58
C VAL A 46 -30.89 8.66 6.61
N PRO A 47 -30.50 9.58 5.71
CA PRO A 47 -31.42 10.19 4.75
C PRO A 47 -32.07 9.17 3.82
N ASP A 48 -33.29 9.47 3.38
CA ASP A 48 -33.97 8.76 2.29
C ASP A 48 -34.53 9.79 1.29
N PRO A 49 -33.96 9.92 0.09
CA PRO A 49 -32.90 9.08 -0.47
C PRO A 49 -31.50 9.39 0.11
N MET A 50 -30.62 8.40 0.10
CA MET A 50 -29.23 8.53 0.60
C MET A 50 -28.34 9.24 -0.42
N PRO A 51 -27.51 10.22 -0.01
CA PRO A 51 -26.47 10.76 -0.88
C PRO A 51 -25.39 9.70 -1.09
N THR A 52 -25.12 9.34 -2.35
CA THR A 52 -24.12 8.32 -2.71
C THR A 52 -23.04 8.84 -3.66
N HIS A 53 -23.25 10.01 -4.26
CA HIS A 53 -22.28 10.70 -5.09
C HIS A 53 -22.23 12.19 -4.75
N PHE A 54 -21.04 12.79 -4.87
CA PHE A 54 -20.78 14.19 -4.57
C PHE A 54 -19.96 14.81 -5.70
N ASN A 55 -20.39 15.99 -6.16
CA ASN A 55 -19.64 16.75 -7.17
C ASN A 55 -18.36 17.39 -6.59
N ALA A 56 -17.58 18.04 -7.46
CA ALA A 56 -16.34 18.73 -7.09
C ALA A 56 -16.49 19.89 -6.09
N SER A 57 -17.72 20.33 -5.81
CA SER A 57 -18.03 21.31 -4.76
C SER A 57 -18.45 20.67 -3.42
N GLY A 58 -18.39 19.33 -3.33
CA GLY A 58 -18.76 18.55 -2.15
C GLY A 58 -20.26 18.52 -1.90
N GLN A 59 -21.07 18.83 -2.92
CA GLN A 59 -22.52 18.78 -2.83
C GLN A 59 -23.00 17.44 -3.38
N ALA A 60 -23.96 16.83 -2.70
CA ALA A 60 -24.57 15.61 -3.16
C ALA A 60 -25.37 15.87 -4.46
N ASP A 61 -25.05 15.14 -5.51
CA ASP A 61 -25.67 15.22 -6.83
C ASP A 61 -26.13 13.85 -7.36
N GLY A 62 -25.80 12.76 -6.66
CA GLY A 62 -26.33 11.43 -6.90
C GLY A 62 -26.83 10.78 -5.63
N PHE A 63 -27.96 10.09 -5.75
CA PHE A 63 -28.69 9.53 -4.62
C PHE A 63 -29.13 8.08 -4.89
N SER A 64 -29.37 7.33 -3.82
CA SER A 64 -29.86 5.95 -3.90
C SER A 64 -30.95 5.70 -2.86
N GLU A 65 -31.86 4.77 -3.14
CA GLU A 65 -32.89 4.37 -2.19
C GLU A 65 -32.27 3.86 -0.89
N LYS A 66 -32.83 4.28 0.25
CA LYS A 66 -32.36 3.83 1.55
C LYS A 66 -32.66 2.35 1.75
N SER A 67 -31.59 1.57 1.76
CA SER A 67 -31.66 0.14 2.07
C SER A 67 -30.37 -0.32 2.73
N PHE A 68 -30.45 -1.39 3.53
CA PHE A 68 -29.27 -1.93 4.20
C PHE A 68 -28.16 -2.37 3.19
N PRO A 69 -28.49 -3.03 2.06
CA PRO A 69 -27.50 -3.30 1.02
C PRO A 69 -26.86 -2.03 0.43
N ALA A 70 -27.62 -0.96 0.22
CA ALA A 70 -27.08 0.30 -0.28
C ALA A 70 -26.08 0.94 0.71
N VAL A 71 -26.37 0.89 2.02
CA VAL A 71 -25.43 1.37 3.05
C VAL A 71 -24.14 0.56 3.06
N ILE A 72 -24.24 -0.78 3.00
CA ILE A 72 -23.04 -1.63 2.94
C ILE A 72 -22.22 -1.31 1.68
N ALA A 73 -22.88 -1.21 0.53
CA ALA A 73 -22.23 -0.90 -0.73
C ALA A 73 -21.48 0.44 -0.66
N HIS A 74 -22.13 1.48 -0.13
CA HIS A 74 -21.57 2.82 -0.04
C HIS A 74 -20.46 2.94 1.02
N VAL A 75 -20.65 2.34 2.20
CA VAL A 75 -19.76 2.57 3.37
C VAL A 75 -18.64 1.54 3.47
N ALA A 76 -18.90 0.27 3.14
CA ALA A 76 -17.98 -0.82 3.44
C ALA A 76 -17.12 -1.25 2.25
N VAL A 77 -17.61 -1.20 1.01
CA VAL A 77 -16.93 -1.80 -0.15
C VAL A 77 -15.57 -1.18 -0.41
N GLY A 78 -15.47 0.16 -0.49
CA GLY A 78 -14.20 0.85 -0.72
C GLY A 78 -13.15 0.55 0.37
N PRO A 79 -13.48 0.76 1.66
CA PRO A 79 -12.58 0.39 2.76
C PRO A 79 -12.22 -1.10 2.83
N ALA A 80 -13.14 -2.00 2.49
CA ALA A 80 -12.89 -3.44 2.45
C ALA A 80 -11.92 -3.82 1.32
N ILE A 81 -12.11 -3.27 0.11
CA ILE A 81 -11.17 -3.45 -1.01
C ILE A 81 -9.80 -2.89 -0.62
N THR A 82 -9.75 -1.70 -0.04
CA THR A 82 -8.50 -1.08 0.43
C THR A 82 -7.77 -1.98 1.44
N THR A 83 -8.52 -2.53 2.41
CA THR A 83 -8.00 -3.47 3.40
C THR A 83 -7.45 -4.73 2.73
N ALA A 84 -8.19 -5.32 1.79
CA ALA A 84 -7.79 -6.52 1.07
C ALA A 84 -6.54 -6.31 0.22
N VAL A 85 -6.46 -5.19 -0.51
CA VAL A 85 -5.29 -4.82 -1.32
C VAL A 85 -4.06 -4.62 -0.43
N CYS A 86 -4.19 -3.87 0.68
CA CYS A 86 -3.08 -3.65 1.60
C CYS A 86 -2.63 -4.95 2.29
N ALA A 87 -3.57 -5.81 2.69
CA ALA A 87 -3.27 -7.12 3.25
C ALA A 87 -2.57 -8.02 2.23
N GLY A 88 -3.02 -8.00 0.97
CA GLY A 88 -2.38 -8.70 -0.15
C GLY A 88 -0.94 -8.22 -0.37
N ALA A 89 -0.71 -6.91 -0.41
CA ALA A 89 0.62 -6.31 -0.52
C ALA A 89 1.53 -6.72 0.66
N GLY A 90 1.01 -6.67 1.90
CA GLY A 90 1.73 -7.17 3.06
C GLY A 90 2.05 -8.67 2.96
N GLY A 91 1.14 -9.46 2.40
CA GLY A 91 1.30 -10.89 2.17
C GLY A 91 2.40 -11.17 1.14
N LEU A 92 2.44 -10.40 0.05
CA LEU A 92 3.49 -10.47 -0.96
C LEU A 92 4.86 -10.11 -0.37
N VAL A 93 4.97 -9.04 0.42
CA VAL A 93 6.22 -8.66 1.09
C VAL A 93 6.76 -9.79 1.96
N VAL A 94 5.88 -10.42 2.76
CA VAL A 94 6.26 -11.59 3.58
C VAL A 94 6.57 -12.81 2.71
N GLY A 95 5.80 -13.05 1.65
CA GLY A 95 5.98 -14.16 0.73
C GLY A 95 7.35 -14.10 0.04
N ILE A 96 7.70 -12.96 -0.54
CA ILE A 96 8.99 -12.70 -1.19
C ILE A 96 10.14 -12.90 -0.19
N ALA A 97 10.01 -12.37 1.03
CA ALA A 97 11.04 -12.54 2.07
C ALA A 97 11.09 -13.97 2.67
N ARG A 98 10.03 -14.78 2.53
CA ARG A 98 10.00 -16.19 2.95
C ARG A 98 10.48 -17.14 1.86
N GLN A 99 10.35 -16.79 0.59
CA GLN A 99 10.87 -17.55 -0.55
C GLN A 99 12.40 -17.75 -0.52
N THR A 100 13.09 -17.18 0.48
CA THR A 100 14.44 -17.55 0.94
C THR A 100 14.73 -19.04 1.02
N LYS A 101 13.75 -19.93 1.26
CA LYS A 101 14.02 -21.37 1.39
C LYS A 101 14.32 -22.08 0.06
N ASN A 102 13.77 -21.63 -1.07
CA ASN A 102 13.85 -22.34 -2.36
C ASN A 102 14.44 -21.53 -3.53
N GLY A 103 14.59 -20.19 -3.43
CA GLY A 103 15.06 -19.33 -4.53
C GLY A 103 16.28 -18.47 -4.24
N LEU A 104 16.89 -18.61 -3.05
CA LEU A 104 18.00 -17.78 -2.56
C LEU A 104 19.15 -18.60 -1.95
N GLN A 105 19.19 -19.92 -2.14
CA GLN A 105 20.23 -20.79 -1.56
C GLN A 105 21.66 -20.36 -1.96
N ASP A 106 21.80 -19.66 -3.10
CA ASP A 106 23.08 -19.14 -3.61
C ASP A 106 23.35 -17.66 -3.26
N LYS A 107 22.48 -16.99 -2.49
CA LYS A 107 22.64 -15.55 -2.20
C LYS A 107 23.35 -15.31 -0.86
N PRO A 108 24.19 -14.26 -0.74
CA PRO A 108 24.90 -13.94 0.50
C PRO A 108 23.95 -13.78 1.68
N GLU A 109 24.35 -14.23 2.87
CA GLU A 109 23.50 -14.18 4.07
C GLU A 109 23.08 -12.75 4.44
N ARG A 110 23.94 -11.78 4.13
CA ARG A 110 23.67 -10.35 4.23
C ARG A 110 22.45 -9.92 3.44
N SER A 111 22.31 -10.35 2.18
CA SER A 111 21.18 -9.95 1.32
C SER A 111 19.88 -10.57 1.85
N ILE A 112 19.94 -11.81 2.32
CA ILE A 112 18.82 -12.49 3.00
C ILE A 112 18.39 -11.70 4.24
N ASN A 113 19.34 -11.29 5.08
CA ASN A 113 19.07 -10.52 6.29
C ASN A 113 18.51 -9.12 5.98
N ARG A 114 19.05 -8.43 4.99
CA ARG A 114 18.52 -7.14 4.51
C ARG A 114 17.06 -7.28 4.07
N GLN A 115 16.72 -8.31 3.31
CA GLN A 115 15.35 -8.59 2.86
C GLN A 115 14.40 -8.86 4.01
N ARG A 116 14.82 -9.72 4.96
CA ARG A 116 14.01 -10.07 6.13
C ARG A 116 13.79 -8.85 7.01
N LEU A 117 14.82 -8.02 7.22
CA LEU A 117 14.69 -6.77 7.96
C LEU A 117 13.75 -5.79 7.25
N MET A 118 13.87 -5.63 5.92
CA MET A 118 12.95 -4.81 5.12
C MET A 118 11.51 -5.23 5.34
N ALA A 119 11.22 -6.52 5.19
CA ALA A 119 9.89 -7.06 5.39
C ALA A 119 9.40 -6.85 6.83
N GLN A 120 10.23 -7.13 7.84
CA GLN A 120 9.89 -6.92 9.25
C GLN A 120 9.55 -5.46 9.57
N LEU A 121 10.26 -4.50 8.98
CA LEU A 121 10.02 -3.06 9.19
C LEU A 121 8.84 -2.53 8.37
N MET A 122 8.63 -3.06 7.15
CA MET A 122 7.51 -2.67 6.29
C MET A 122 6.17 -3.24 6.76
N GLN A 123 6.13 -4.41 7.40
CA GLN A 123 4.89 -5.01 7.90
C GLN A 123 4.06 -4.08 8.83
N PRO A 124 4.62 -3.56 9.94
CA PRO A 124 3.87 -2.66 10.81
C PRO A 124 3.57 -1.32 10.15
N MET A 125 4.42 -0.87 9.21
CA MET A 125 4.17 0.34 8.43
C MET A 125 2.92 0.18 7.56
N LEU A 126 2.87 -0.86 6.72
CA LEU A 126 1.74 -1.15 5.84
C LEU A 126 0.43 -1.31 6.62
N GLY A 127 0.47 -2.03 7.75
CA GLY A 127 -0.70 -2.20 8.61
C GLY A 127 -1.22 -0.88 9.19
N LYS A 128 -0.35 -0.06 9.80
CA LYS A 128 -0.74 1.22 10.42
C LYS A 128 -1.28 2.22 9.40
N PHE A 129 -0.63 2.35 8.25
CA PHE A 129 -1.07 3.29 7.21
C PHE A 129 -2.31 2.79 6.47
N SER A 130 -2.49 1.48 6.31
CA SER A 130 -3.75 0.89 5.84
C SER A 130 -4.90 1.24 6.78
N PHE A 131 -4.71 1.06 8.09
CA PHE A 131 -5.71 1.43 9.10
C PHE A 131 -6.03 2.93 9.06
N ALA A 132 -5.00 3.79 8.99
CA ALA A 132 -5.19 5.24 8.88
C ALA A 132 -5.99 5.61 7.63
N LEU A 133 -5.67 5.02 6.48
CA LEU A 133 -6.41 5.27 5.23
C LEU A 133 -7.87 4.81 5.34
N VAL A 134 -8.10 3.60 5.86
CA VAL A 134 -9.46 3.06 6.10
C VAL A 134 -10.25 3.97 7.03
N ALA A 135 -9.63 4.46 8.11
CA ALA A 135 -10.28 5.38 9.03
C ALA A 135 -10.65 6.72 8.35
N VAL A 136 -9.75 7.30 7.55
CA VAL A 136 -10.01 8.52 6.78
C VAL A 136 -11.18 8.33 5.82
N LEU A 137 -11.20 7.21 5.09
CA LEU A 137 -12.31 6.89 4.17
C LEU A 137 -13.63 6.73 4.91
N LEU A 138 -13.65 5.96 6.01
CA LEU A 138 -14.87 5.74 6.79
C LEU A 138 -15.40 7.05 7.39
N VAL A 139 -14.52 7.92 7.90
CA VAL A 139 -14.92 9.24 8.41
C VAL A 139 -15.52 10.10 7.30
N GLY A 140 -14.86 10.20 6.14
CA GLY A 140 -15.36 10.99 5.01
C GLY A 140 -16.72 10.48 4.50
N ILE A 141 -16.83 9.17 4.25
CA ILE A 141 -18.06 8.55 3.74
C ILE A 141 -19.21 8.71 4.75
N THR A 142 -18.96 8.41 6.04
CA THR A 142 -20.01 8.51 7.07
C THR A 142 -20.42 9.96 7.30
N ALA A 143 -19.48 10.91 7.30
CA ALA A 143 -19.79 12.32 7.42
C ALA A 143 -20.61 12.82 6.24
N GLY A 144 -20.31 12.37 5.01
CA GLY A 144 -21.07 12.68 3.80
C GLY A 144 -22.50 12.13 3.87
N LEU A 145 -22.65 10.88 4.32
CA LEU A 145 -23.94 10.23 4.50
C LEU A 145 -24.87 11.00 5.46
N PHE A 146 -24.32 11.56 6.55
CA PHE A 146 -25.07 12.36 7.53
C PHE A 146 -25.07 13.87 7.24
N GLY A 147 -24.51 14.32 6.12
CA GLY A 147 -24.56 15.73 5.71
C GLY A 147 -23.73 16.69 6.58
N LEU A 148 -22.64 16.22 7.21
CA LEU A 148 -21.81 17.06 8.08
C LEU A 148 -21.02 18.11 7.25
N SER A 149 -21.36 19.38 7.42
CA SER A 149 -20.95 20.51 6.54
C SER A 149 -19.46 20.81 6.41
N VAL A 150 -18.62 20.30 7.32
CA VAL A 150 -17.14 20.51 7.25
C VAL A 150 -16.43 19.26 6.78
N VAL A 151 -16.86 18.08 7.23
CA VAL A 151 -16.14 16.82 7.04
C VAL A 151 -16.76 15.95 5.94
N GLY A 152 -18.05 16.12 5.69
CA GLY A 152 -18.84 15.29 4.78
C GLY A 152 -19.32 16.01 3.53
N THR A 153 -19.65 17.30 3.62
CA THR A 153 -20.22 18.07 2.50
C THR A 153 -19.54 19.42 2.33
N GLY A 154 -19.73 20.04 1.16
CA GLY A 154 -19.13 21.32 0.78
C GLY A 154 -17.68 21.22 0.31
N ALA A 155 -17.17 22.28 -0.33
CA ALA A 155 -15.85 22.25 -0.97
C ALA A 155 -14.71 21.99 0.03
N ALA A 156 -14.88 22.40 1.29
CA ALA A 156 -13.92 22.16 2.36
C ALA A 156 -13.74 20.66 2.67
N SER A 157 -14.79 19.85 2.60
CA SER A 157 -14.69 18.41 2.90
C SER A 157 -13.80 17.68 1.91
N ILE A 158 -13.86 18.06 0.62
CA ILE A 158 -12.99 17.52 -0.43
C ILE A 158 -11.53 17.82 -0.14
N TRP A 159 -11.20 19.08 0.18
CA TRP A 159 -9.83 19.46 0.48
C TRP A 159 -9.31 18.81 1.77
N LEU A 160 -10.16 18.62 2.78
CA LEU A 160 -9.82 17.88 3.99
C LEU A 160 -9.56 16.40 3.70
N LEU A 161 -10.39 15.76 2.88
CA LEU A 161 -10.21 14.37 2.47
C LEU A 161 -8.91 14.20 1.68
N ILE A 162 -8.68 15.05 0.68
CA ILE A 162 -7.44 15.06 -0.10
C ILE A 162 -6.24 15.30 0.82
N GLY A 163 -6.32 16.29 1.71
CA GLY A 163 -5.26 16.61 2.68
C GLY A 163 -4.96 15.44 3.61
N ALA A 164 -5.97 14.73 4.10
CA ALA A 164 -5.81 13.56 4.95
C ALA A 164 -5.18 12.38 4.19
N ILE A 165 -5.62 12.10 2.96
CA ILE A 165 -5.02 11.06 2.10
C ILE A 165 -3.57 11.41 1.78
N LEU A 166 -3.27 12.67 1.44
CA LEU A 166 -1.92 13.15 1.20
C LEU A 166 -1.04 13.05 2.46
N ALA A 167 -1.56 13.37 3.64
CA ALA A 167 -0.83 13.22 4.90
C ALA A 167 -0.45 11.76 5.16
N VAL A 168 -1.39 10.82 4.93
CA VAL A 168 -1.11 9.37 5.00
C VAL A 168 -0.04 8.98 3.97
N ALA A 169 -0.15 9.43 2.72
CA ALA A 169 0.79 9.13 1.65
C ALA A 169 2.20 9.67 1.95
N VAL A 170 2.31 10.93 2.40
CA VAL A 170 3.57 11.54 2.83
C VAL A 170 4.17 10.77 4.00
N GLY A 171 3.34 10.37 4.98
CA GLY A 171 3.77 9.52 6.09
C GLY A 171 4.38 8.18 5.63
N ILE A 172 3.76 7.53 4.64
CA ILE A 172 4.29 6.30 4.02
C ILE A 172 5.66 6.58 3.38
N VAL A 173 5.79 7.63 2.59
CA VAL A 173 7.04 7.99 1.91
C VAL A 173 8.15 8.27 2.91
N LEU A 174 7.90 9.10 3.92
CA LEU A 174 8.86 9.42 4.97
C LEU A 174 9.29 8.18 5.74
N ARG A 175 8.32 7.32 6.12
CA ARG A 175 8.64 6.10 6.86
C ARG A 175 9.40 5.09 6.00
N SER A 176 9.07 4.96 4.72
CA SER A 176 9.81 4.13 3.77
C SER A 176 11.26 4.59 3.62
N ALA A 177 11.48 5.91 3.49
CA ALA A 177 12.83 6.48 3.43
C ALA A 177 13.64 6.20 4.70
N GLN A 178 13.03 6.31 5.89
CA GLN A 178 13.69 5.94 7.15
C GLN A 178 14.04 4.45 7.21
N ILE A 179 13.15 3.57 6.75
CA ILE A 179 13.41 2.13 6.69
C ILE A 179 14.60 1.84 5.78
N MET A 180 14.68 2.49 4.62
CA MET A 180 15.81 2.33 3.70
C MET A 180 17.13 2.82 4.31
N GLN A 181 17.11 3.96 5.01
CA GLN A 181 18.30 4.44 5.74
C GLN A 181 18.75 3.46 6.85
N GLU A 182 17.81 2.87 7.59
CA GLU A 182 18.11 1.87 8.62
C GLU A 182 18.70 0.60 7.99
N LEU A 183 18.13 0.17 6.86
CA LEU A 183 18.63 -0.94 6.07
C LEU A 183 20.07 -0.70 5.61
N ASP A 184 20.37 0.47 5.05
CA ASP A 184 21.68 0.81 4.53
C ASP A 184 22.75 0.91 5.61
N LYS A 185 22.39 1.36 6.82
CA LYS A 185 23.30 1.40 7.97
C LYS A 185 23.65 0.00 8.46
N ARG A 186 22.67 -0.91 8.49
CA ARG A 186 22.83 -2.24 9.11
C ARG A 186 23.33 -3.29 8.12
N TYR A 187 22.88 -3.18 6.88
CA TYR A 187 23.24 -4.04 5.76
C TYR A 187 23.41 -3.14 4.53
N PRO A 188 24.57 -2.49 4.35
CA PRO A 188 24.78 -1.64 3.18
C PRO A 188 24.55 -2.43 1.86
N PRO A 189 24.15 -1.80 0.76
CA PRO A 189 23.97 -2.51 -0.51
C PRO A 189 25.31 -2.97 -1.13
N ASP A 190 25.27 -4.09 -1.85
CA ASP A 190 26.42 -4.63 -2.60
C ASP A 190 26.55 -4.00 -4.00
N ASP A 191 25.45 -3.56 -4.61
CA ASP A 191 25.40 -2.99 -5.96
C ASP A 191 25.74 -1.50 -5.99
N PRO A 192 26.31 -1.01 -7.12
CA PRO A 192 26.86 0.32 -7.15
C PRO A 192 25.71 1.30 -7.43
N ARG A 193 25.38 2.10 -6.40
CA ARG A 193 24.38 3.18 -6.48
C ARG A 193 24.78 4.30 -7.46
N ASP A 194 25.96 4.22 -8.04
CA ASP A 194 26.50 5.13 -9.04
C ASP A 194 25.74 5.09 -10.38
N LYS A 195 25.07 3.97 -10.70
CA LYS A 195 24.22 3.82 -11.89
C LYS A 195 22.78 4.29 -11.66
N LEU A 196 22.40 4.69 -10.45
CA LEU A 196 21.09 5.27 -10.14
C LEU A 196 21.10 6.78 -10.39
N LYS A 197 20.40 7.24 -11.42
CA LYS A 197 20.11 8.66 -11.62
C LYS A 197 19.06 9.12 -10.63
N TYR A 198 19.34 10.24 -9.96
CA TYR A 198 18.48 10.83 -8.92
C TYR A 198 18.16 9.86 -7.75
N GLY A 199 18.96 8.81 -7.57
CA GLY A 199 18.73 7.78 -6.54
C GLY A 199 17.53 6.86 -6.79
N LEU A 200 16.84 6.97 -7.94
CA LEU A 200 15.59 6.25 -8.22
C LEU A 200 15.61 5.48 -9.55
N PHE A 201 16.19 6.07 -10.60
CA PHE A 201 16.13 5.52 -11.94
C PHE A 201 17.45 4.86 -12.31
N TYR A 202 17.45 3.53 -12.44
CA TYR A 202 18.62 2.83 -12.95
C TYR A 202 18.85 3.20 -14.41
N HIS A 203 20.07 3.61 -14.72
CA HIS A 203 20.45 4.04 -16.05
C HIS A 203 21.87 3.58 -16.35
N ASN A 204 21.99 2.46 -17.03
CA ASN A 204 23.26 1.92 -17.47
C ASN A 204 23.20 1.54 -18.97
N PRO A 205 23.77 2.36 -19.87
CA PRO A 205 23.79 2.06 -21.30
C PRO A 205 24.53 0.77 -21.65
N ASP A 206 25.49 0.37 -20.81
CA ASP A 206 26.33 -0.81 -21.02
C ASP A 206 25.62 -2.12 -20.63
N ASP A 207 24.51 -2.03 -19.90
CA ASP A 207 23.69 -3.19 -19.50
C ASP A 207 22.53 -3.36 -20.50
N PRO A 208 22.52 -4.43 -21.33
CA PRO A 208 21.47 -4.63 -22.33
C PRO A 208 20.12 -5.06 -21.73
N ARG A 209 20.07 -5.38 -20.43
CA ARG A 209 18.83 -5.85 -19.79
C ARG A 209 17.88 -4.68 -19.56
N ILE A 210 16.62 -4.88 -19.94
CA ILE A 210 15.52 -3.94 -19.65
C ILE A 210 15.10 -4.06 -18.18
N TRP A 211 14.97 -5.30 -17.70
CA TRP A 211 14.68 -5.60 -16.30
C TRP A 211 15.97 -5.89 -15.57
N VAL A 212 16.29 -5.08 -14.57
CA VAL A 212 17.52 -5.17 -13.81
C VAL A 212 17.17 -5.44 -12.35
N GLU A 213 17.74 -6.51 -11.83
CA GLU A 213 17.72 -6.80 -10.41
C GLU A 213 18.75 -5.91 -9.71
N LEU A 214 18.28 -4.98 -8.90
CA LEU A 214 19.09 -4.33 -7.89
C LEU A 214 19.14 -5.20 -6.65
N GLU A 215 20.35 -5.27 -6.06
CA GLU A 215 20.61 -5.92 -4.79
C GLU A 215 20.14 -7.38 -4.80
N ALA A 216 20.85 -8.23 -5.56
CA ALA A 216 20.72 -9.68 -5.47
C ALA A 216 19.25 -10.14 -5.55
N GLY A 217 18.49 -9.66 -6.53
CA GLY A 217 17.11 -10.06 -6.84
C GLY A 217 16.02 -9.61 -5.87
N MET A 218 16.25 -8.54 -5.11
CA MET A 218 15.25 -8.00 -4.18
C MET A 218 14.41 -6.87 -4.78
N ASN A 219 15.00 -6.07 -5.67
CA ASN A 219 14.32 -4.95 -6.33
C ASN A 219 14.51 -5.07 -7.85
N ILE A 220 13.46 -5.41 -8.58
CA ILE A 220 13.50 -5.32 -10.04
C ILE A 220 13.14 -3.89 -10.45
N THR A 221 13.96 -3.29 -11.31
CA THR A 221 13.66 -2.00 -11.91
C THR A 221 13.82 -2.06 -13.43
N LEU A 222 13.39 -0.98 -14.09
CA LEU A 222 13.63 -0.77 -15.51
C LEU A 222 14.95 -0.02 -15.72
N ASN A 223 15.73 -0.44 -16.73
CA ASN A 223 16.89 0.29 -17.18
C ASN A 223 16.49 1.41 -18.16
N PHE A 224 16.42 2.64 -17.64
CA PHE A 224 16.01 3.83 -18.38
C PHE A 224 17.05 4.34 -19.37
N ALA A 225 18.19 3.64 -19.53
CA ALA A 225 19.08 3.85 -20.67
C ALA A 225 18.44 3.39 -22.00
N HIS A 226 17.44 2.51 -21.94
CA HIS A 226 16.76 1.94 -23.12
C HIS A 226 15.39 2.56 -23.37
N ARG A 227 15.06 2.79 -24.66
CA ARG A 227 13.77 3.38 -25.07
C ARG A 227 12.56 2.53 -24.66
N SER A 228 12.71 1.21 -24.63
CA SER A 228 11.65 0.27 -24.22
C SER A 228 11.22 0.47 -22.77
N ALA A 229 12.15 0.80 -21.85
CA ALA A 229 11.82 1.11 -20.46
C ALA A 229 10.88 2.31 -20.34
N TRP A 230 11.11 3.36 -21.14
CA TRP A 230 10.24 4.55 -21.18
C TRP A 230 8.84 4.25 -21.71
N TRP A 231 8.71 3.39 -22.71
CA TRP A 231 7.40 2.94 -23.20
C TRP A 231 6.62 2.15 -22.14
N ILE A 232 7.27 1.21 -21.46
CA ILE A 232 6.65 0.44 -20.38
C ILE A 232 6.18 1.38 -19.26
N ALA A 233 7.04 2.30 -18.82
CA ALA A 233 6.70 3.28 -17.80
C ALA A 233 5.54 4.20 -18.24
N GLY A 234 5.56 4.67 -19.49
CA GLY A 234 4.51 5.53 -20.06
C GLY A 234 3.15 4.84 -20.15
N ILE A 235 3.11 3.57 -20.59
CA ILE A 235 1.87 2.78 -20.63
C ILE A 235 1.31 2.59 -19.23
N PHE A 236 2.17 2.27 -18.25
CA PHE A 236 1.75 2.11 -16.87
C PHE A 236 1.20 3.42 -16.28
N ALA A 237 1.89 4.54 -16.52
CA ALA A 237 1.44 5.86 -16.09
C ALA A 237 0.10 6.25 -16.74
N ALA A 238 -0.07 6.00 -18.04
CA ALA A 238 -1.33 6.25 -18.75
C ALA A 238 -2.47 5.40 -18.20
N PHE A 239 -2.22 4.13 -17.89
CA PHE A 239 -3.21 3.25 -17.28
C PHE A 239 -3.66 3.75 -15.89
N VAL A 240 -2.71 4.13 -15.03
CA VAL A 240 -3.02 4.70 -13.70
C VAL A 240 -3.81 6.01 -13.83
N LEU A 241 -3.41 6.89 -14.74
CA LEU A 241 -4.12 8.14 -14.99
C LEU A 241 -5.55 7.89 -15.49
N ALA A 242 -5.73 6.93 -16.40
CA ALA A 242 -7.04 6.55 -16.90
C ALA A 242 -7.96 6.08 -15.76
N MET A 243 -7.46 5.31 -14.79
CA MET A 243 -8.26 4.87 -13.64
C MET A 243 -8.77 6.02 -12.76
N VAL A 244 -8.06 7.14 -12.71
CA VAL A 244 -8.46 8.34 -11.95
C VAL A 244 -9.41 9.22 -12.77
N VAL A 245 -9.12 9.39 -14.05
CA VAL A 245 -9.82 10.34 -14.92
C VAL A 245 -11.15 9.77 -15.44
N LEU A 246 -11.22 8.48 -15.77
CA LEU A 246 -12.45 7.85 -16.30
C LEU A 246 -13.66 8.03 -15.38
N PRO A 247 -13.58 7.76 -14.06
CA PRO A 247 -14.70 7.97 -13.16
C PRO A 247 -15.19 9.42 -13.11
N ILE A 248 -14.29 10.39 -13.28
CA ILE A 248 -14.62 11.82 -13.27
C ILE A 248 -15.34 12.23 -14.57
N ILE A 249 -15.00 11.61 -15.70
CA ILE A 249 -15.60 11.90 -17.01
C ILE A 249 -16.95 11.17 -17.18
N VAL A 250 -17.08 9.98 -16.59
CA VAL A 250 -18.26 9.11 -16.76
C VAL A 250 -19.35 9.39 -15.72
N ALA A 251 -19.01 10.03 -14.58
CA ALA A 251 -19.97 10.52 -13.58
C ALA A 251 -20.60 11.85 -14.01
#